data_AF-A0A818TG08-F1
#
_entry.id   AF-A0A818TG08-F1
#
_cell.length_a   1.000
_cell.length_b   1.000
_cell.length_c   1.000
_cell.angle_alpha   90.00
_cell.angle_beta   90.00
_cell.angle_gamma   90.00
#
_symmetry.space_group_name_H-M   'P 1'
#
loop_
_entity.id
_entity.type
_entity.pdbx_description
1 polymer ?
#
loop_
_entity_poly.entity_id
_entity_poly.type
_entity_poly.pdbx_seq_one_letter_code
_entity_poly.pdbx_strand_id
1 'polypeptide(L)'
;MFIEAKYPLEGKPSPPNAVWPHPQQITISNDVLYIRPHDLKIDSNIRSCDIIAKAIQRYEPIFFPPKLAMIYHHTLTTSRQIATIEATTVWGSLRGLETFSQLIYIDQQNYVVINDSVTLVDSPRFQHRGVMLDTARHFLPVSIIKKNLDVMSYNKLNVFHWHIVDDQSFPFQSSDEAKKRILGGEACLWAEFVDGTNLLARLWPKASAVAERLWSAASVNNSEDAQFRLDVHRCRLLRRGIPAQPILNGYCGNYEVGMARSMVNDPAFNYEDGSPTESTTIDPSAFALRIGNSKIYYVLYIISFIFFVLGL
;
A
#
# COMPACT_ATOMS: atom_id res chain seq x y z
N MET A 1 -20.39 27.66 15.08
CA MET A 1 -20.15 26.88 16.31
C MET A 1 -21.30 25.89 16.43
N PHE A 2 -21.03 24.60 16.30
CA PHE A 2 -22.03 23.56 16.52
C PHE A 2 -21.83 23.00 17.92
N ILE A 3 -22.92 22.89 18.67
CA ILE A 3 -22.97 22.13 19.93
C ILE A 3 -23.74 20.86 19.59
N GLU A 4 -23.07 19.71 19.72
CA GLU A 4 -23.69 18.41 19.59
C GLU A 4 -23.87 17.81 20.99
N ALA A 5 -25.12 17.63 21.40
CA ALA A 5 -25.44 16.92 22.64
C ALA A 5 -25.30 15.42 22.40
N LYS A 6 -24.25 14.80 22.95
CA LYS A 6 -24.12 13.35 22.96
C LYS A 6 -24.96 12.75 24.08
N TYR A 7 -25.95 11.96 23.72
CA TYR A 7 -26.64 11.09 24.67
C TYR A 7 -25.70 9.97 25.14
N PRO A 8 -25.83 9.48 26.39
CA PRO A 8 -25.08 8.32 26.85
C PRO A 8 -25.38 7.12 25.95
N LEU A 9 -24.35 6.38 25.53
CA LEU A 9 -24.53 5.15 24.78
C LEU A 9 -25.28 4.13 25.65
N GLU A 10 -26.32 3.50 25.12
CA GLU A 10 -27.05 2.45 25.82
C GLU A 10 -26.16 1.20 25.96
N GLY A 11 -26.06 0.67 27.19
CA GLY A 11 -25.30 -0.55 27.48
C GLY A 11 -24.46 -0.45 28.76
N LYS A 12 -23.90 -1.59 29.19
CA LYS A 12 -22.90 -1.63 30.26
C LYS A 12 -21.50 -1.68 29.64
N PRO A 13 -20.53 -0.89 30.14
CA PRO A 13 -19.14 -1.00 29.72
C PRO A 13 -18.61 -2.43 29.90
N SER A 14 -17.78 -2.89 28.97
CA SER A 14 -17.07 -4.16 29.12
C SER A 14 -16.09 -4.09 30.29
N PRO A 15 -15.84 -5.22 30.98
CA PRO A 15 -14.86 -5.25 32.07
C PRO A 15 -13.43 -5.04 31.53
N PRO A 16 -12.47 -4.64 32.38
CA PRO A 16 -11.09 -4.35 31.96
C PRO A 16 -10.35 -5.53 31.32
N ASN A 17 -10.75 -6.76 31.62
CA ASN A 17 -10.19 -8.00 31.07
C ASN A 17 -10.86 -8.46 29.76
N ALA A 18 -11.64 -7.59 29.11
CA ALA A 18 -12.33 -7.91 27.88
C ALA A 18 -11.35 -8.10 26.71
N VAL A 19 -11.43 -9.26 26.06
CA VAL A 19 -10.50 -9.68 25.01
C VAL A 19 -10.95 -9.21 23.62
N TRP A 20 -10.00 -8.73 22.83
CA TRP A 20 -10.15 -8.35 21.42
C TRP A 20 -9.02 -8.91 20.51
N PRO A 21 -9.35 -9.45 19.33
CA PRO A 21 -10.67 -9.93 18.90
C PRO A 21 -11.19 -11.00 19.85
N HIS A 22 -12.51 -11.15 19.92
CA HIS A 22 -13.14 -12.17 20.76
C HIS A 22 -12.71 -13.58 20.30
N PRO A 23 -12.24 -14.45 21.20
CA PRO A 23 -11.82 -15.81 20.87
C PRO A 23 -13.02 -16.68 20.47
N GLN A 24 -12.75 -17.83 19.82
CA GLN A 24 -13.81 -18.78 19.44
C GLN A 24 -14.61 -19.29 20.66
N GLN A 25 -13.90 -19.65 21.73
CA GLN A 25 -14.49 -20.11 22.98
C GLN A 25 -13.69 -19.57 24.15
N ILE A 26 -14.38 -19.02 25.14
CA ILE A 26 -13.79 -18.53 26.38
C ILE A 26 -14.75 -18.78 27.55
N THR A 27 -14.21 -19.36 28.61
CA THR A 27 -14.91 -19.57 29.88
C THR A 27 -14.07 -18.96 30.98
N ILE A 28 -14.67 -18.03 31.73
CA ILE A 28 -14.00 -17.23 32.77
C ILE A 28 -14.73 -17.46 34.10
N SER A 29 -14.00 -17.76 35.17
CA SER A 29 -14.54 -17.80 36.54
C SER A 29 -14.83 -16.41 37.09
N ASN A 30 -15.78 -16.30 38.00
CA ASN A 30 -16.03 -15.05 38.73
C ASN A 30 -14.94 -14.76 39.77
N ASP A 31 -14.26 -15.79 40.26
CA ASP A 31 -13.15 -15.65 41.20
C ASP A 31 -11.92 -15.05 40.52
N VAL A 32 -11.22 -14.18 41.25
CA VAL A 32 -10.05 -13.43 40.78
C VAL A 32 -8.85 -13.66 41.68
N LEU A 33 -7.68 -13.69 41.06
CA LEU A 33 -6.38 -13.76 41.68
C LEU A 33 -5.70 -12.40 41.61
N TYR A 34 -5.06 -12.04 42.71
CA TYR A 34 -4.24 -10.85 42.85
C TYR A 34 -2.77 -11.26 42.90
N ILE A 35 -2.02 -10.85 41.89
CA ILE A 35 -0.62 -11.22 41.71
C ILE A 35 0.22 -9.96 41.87
N ARG A 36 1.31 -10.05 42.63
CA ARG A 36 2.30 -8.97 42.67
C ARG A 36 3.05 -8.95 41.34
N PRO A 37 3.24 -7.77 40.71
CA PRO A 37 3.96 -7.67 39.43
C PRO A 37 5.28 -8.45 39.39
N HIS A 38 6.11 -8.35 40.44
CA HIS A 38 7.42 -9.03 40.49
C HIS A 38 7.38 -10.57 40.58
N ASP A 39 6.25 -11.15 40.96
CA ASP A 39 6.12 -12.59 41.16
C ASP A 39 5.69 -13.31 39.87
N LEU A 40 5.11 -12.59 38.91
CA LEU A 40 4.75 -13.15 37.61
C LEU A 40 6.01 -13.29 36.76
N LYS A 41 6.31 -14.52 36.33
CA LYS A 41 7.43 -14.84 35.46
C LYS A 41 6.92 -15.59 34.25
N ILE A 42 7.51 -15.29 33.10
CA ILE A 42 7.21 -15.98 31.85
C ILE A 42 8.42 -16.84 31.52
N ASP A 43 8.22 -18.14 31.61
CA ASP A 43 9.20 -19.13 31.21
C ASP A 43 8.72 -19.81 29.92
N SER A 44 9.67 -20.24 29.10
CA SER A 44 9.37 -21.00 27.89
C SER A 44 10.22 -22.25 27.84
N ASN A 45 9.58 -23.40 27.63
CA ASN A 45 10.28 -24.67 27.44
C ASN A 45 11.06 -24.74 26.10
N ILE A 46 11.00 -23.69 25.28
CA ILE A 46 11.63 -23.61 23.96
C ILE A 46 13.02 -22.99 24.12
N ARG A 47 14.07 -23.84 24.10
CA ARG A 47 15.45 -23.43 24.41
C ARG A 47 16.13 -22.52 23.37
N SER A 48 15.61 -22.44 22.14
CA SER A 48 16.26 -21.69 21.04
C SER A 48 15.25 -21.18 20.01
N CYS A 49 14.42 -20.20 20.39
CA CYS A 49 13.52 -19.53 19.45
C CYS A 49 13.58 -18.01 19.61
N ASP A 50 14.20 -17.34 18.65
CA ASP A 50 14.36 -15.88 18.65
C ASP A 50 13.01 -15.15 18.69
N ILE A 51 12.00 -15.70 17.99
CA ILE A 51 10.66 -15.10 17.91
C ILE A 51 9.99 -15.11 19.29
N ILE A 52 10.01 -16.25 19.99
CA ILE A 52 9.42 -16.37 21.34
C ILE A 52 10.21 -15.56 22.35
N ALA A 53 11.55 -15.63 22.32
CA ALA A 53 12.39 -14.84 23.21
C ALA A 53 12.14 -13.33 23.05
N LYS A 54 12.04 -12.85 21.81
CA LYS A 54 11.72 -11.44 21.52
C LYS A 54 10.28 -11.07 21.89
N ALA A 55 9.34 -11.99 21.74
CA ALA A 55 7.96 -11.77 22.16
C ALA A 55 7.86 -11.65 23.68
N ILE A 56 8.50 -12.53 24.45
CA ILE A 56 8.54 -12.45 25.91
C ILE A 56 9.16 -11.10 26.33
N GLN A 57 10.31 -10.74 25.77
CA GLN A 57 10.96 -9.45 26.01
C GLN A 57 10.05 -8.25 25.71
N ARG A 58 9.18 -8.36 24.71
CA ARG A 58 8.23 -7.31 24.33
C ARG A 58 7.03 -7.22 25.26
N TYR A 59 6.46 -8.35 25.67
CA TYR A 59 5.26 -8.37 26.50
C TYR A 59 5.56 -8.19 27.99
N GLU A 60 6.76 -8.54 28.46
CA GLU A 60 7.20 -8.33 29.84
C GLU A 60 6.96 -6.89 30.35
N PRO A 61 7.35 -5.80 29.67
CA PRO A 61 7.04 -4.44 30.12
C PRO A 61 5.57 -4.04 30.00
N ILE A 62 4.77 -4.76 29.20
CA ILE A 62 3.30 -4.57 29.12
C ILE A 62 2.65 -5.15 30.38
N PHE A 63 3.14 -6.32 30.80
CA PHE A 63 2.72 -6.95 32.06
C PHE A 63 3.25 -6.19 33.28
N PHE A 64 4.45 -5.58 33.18
CA PHE A 64 5.15 -4.90 34.27
C PHE A 64 5.59 -3.48 33.88
N PRO A 65 4.72 -2.47 34.01
CA PRO A 65 5.12 -1.10 33.74
C PRO A 65 6.23 -0.65 34.73
N PRO A 66 7.31 0.00 34.27
CA PRO A 66 8.50 0.28 35.08
C PRO A 66 8.25 1.16 36.33
N LYS A 67 7.14 1.89 36.40
CA LYS A 67 6.76 2.67 37.59
C LYS A 67 6.34 1.80 38.80
N LEU A 68 5.93 0.56 38.56
CA LEU A 68 5.44 -0.36 39.59
C LEU A 68 6.57 -1.15 40.27
N ALA A 69 7.73 -1.25 39.62
CA ALA A 69 8.86 -2.02 40.10
C ALA A 69 9.57 -1.45 41.35
N MET A 70 9.17 -0.26 41.79
CA MET A 70 9.89 0.55 42.77
C MET A 70 9.25 0.52 44.17
N ILE A 71 8.11 -0.17 44.36
CA ILE A 71 7.33 -0.08 45.59
C ILE A 71 7.04 -1.48 46.17
N TYR A 72 7.74 -1.78 47.27
CA TYR A 72 7.45 -2.80 48.31
C TYR A 72 8.21 -4.14 48.31
N HIS A 73 8.65 -4.49 49.54
CA HIS A 73 9.38 -5.68 49.96
C HIS A 73 8.49 -6.68 50.74
N HIS A 74 8.74 -7.98 50.50
CA HIS A 74 8.48 -9.22 51.28
C HIS A 74 7.06 -9.61 51.78
N THR A 75 6.52 -10.74 51.30
CA THR A 75 6.48 -12.07 51.99
C THR A 75 5.66 -13.10 51.19
N LEU A 76 5.98 -14.39 51.34
CA LEU A 76 5.53 -15.56 50.58
C LEU A 76 4.14 -16.09 51.00
N THR A 77 3.38 -16.57 50.01
CA THR A 77 2.43 -17.69 50.20
C THR A 77 2.34 -18.50 48.91
N THR A 78 2.59 -19.81 49.01
CA THR A 78 2.63 -20.77 47.90
C THR A 78 1.28 -21.44 47.68
N SER A 79 0.73 -21.26 46.47
CA SER A 79 -0.01 -22.25 45.69
C SER A 79 0.50 -22.07 44.26
N ARG A 80 1.11 -23.09 43.65
CA ARG A 80 1.67 -22.96 42.28
C ARG A 80 0.51 -22.89 41.27
N GLN A 81 -0.03 -21.69 41.06
CA GLN A 81 -0.96 -21.41 39.97
C GLN A 81 -0.12 -21.12 38.72
N ILE A 82 0.05 -22.13 37.87
CA ILE A 82 0.77 -22.03 36.60
C ILE A 82 -0.27 -21.83 35.50
N ALA A 83 -0.16 -20.73 34.76
CA ALA A 83 -0.90 -20.53 33.51
C ALA A 83 -0.10 -21.11 32.34
N THR A 84 -0.74 -21.90 31.48
CA THR A 84 -0.07 -22.57 30.35
C THR A 84 -0.66 -22.07 29.03
N ILE A 85 0.19 -21.67 28.09
CA ILE A 85 -0.19 -21.38 26.70
C ILE A 85 0.33 -22.52 25.83
N GLU A 86 -0.58 -23.34 25.32
CA GLU A 86 -0.26 -24.43 24.40
C GLU A 86 -0.63 -24.05 22.97
N ALA A 87 0.30 -24.24 22.04
CA ALA A 87 0.08 -23.98 20.62
C ALA A 87 0.86 -24.96 19.74
N THR A 88 0.28 -25.31 18.60
CA THR A 88 0.93 -26.19 17.60
C THR A 88 2.08 -25.50 16.87
N THR A 89 2.07 -24.15 16.83
CA THR A 89 3.08 -23.35 16.13
C THR A 89 3.48 -22.13 16.96
N VAL A 90 4.66 -21.60 16.69
CA VAL A 90 5.16 -20.34 17.27
C VAL A 90 4.17 -19.18 17.06
N TRP A 91 3.49 -19.14 15.91
CA TRP A 91 2.48 -18.12 15.61
C TRP A 91 1.27 -18.20 16.54
N GLY A 92 0.84 -19.42 16.90
CA GLY A 92 -0.23 -19.63 17.88
C GLY A 92 0.17 -19.12 19.26
N SER A 93 1.40 -19.39 19.70
CA SER A 93 1.94 -18.87 20.97
C SER A 93 1.93 -17.33 21.01
N LEU A 94 2.29 -16.66 19.91
CA LEU A 94 2.21 -15.19 19.83
C LEU A 94 0.79 -14.65 20.01
N ARG A 95 -0.21 -15.33 19.42
CA ARG A 95 -1.62 -14.94 19.57
C ARG A 95 -2.15 -15.22 20.96
N GLY A 96 -1.70 -16.31 21.58
CA GLY A 96 -1.97 -16.64 22.97
C GLY A 96 -1.39 -15.60 23.94
N LEU A 97 -0.14 -15.16 23.72
CA LEU A 97 0.50 -14.10 24.51
C LEU A 97 -0.26 -12.77 24.43
N GLU A 98 -0.72 -12.39 23.25
CA GLU A 98 -1.56 -11.20 23.08
C GLU A 98 -2.85 -11.32 23.89
N THR A 99 -3.58 -12.43 23.75
CA THR A 99 -4.81 -12.64 24.51
C THR A 99 -4.56 -12.66 26.01
N PHE A 100 -3.48 -13.29 26.47
CA PHE A 100 -3.09 -13.28 27.88
C PHE A 100 -2.83 -11.85 28.38
N SER A 101 -2.24 -10.98 27.57
CA SER A 101 -2.04 -9.56 27.92
C SER A 101 -3.30 -8.74 28.09
N GLN A 102 -4.40 -9.17 27.49
CA GLN A 102 -5.70 -8.52 27.62
C GLN A 102 -6.52 -9.10 28.77
N LEU A 103 -6.24 -10.32 29.21
CA LEU A 103 -6.90 -10.95 30.35
C LEU A 103 -6.43 -10.38 31.68
N ILE A 104 -5.20 -9.87 31.73
CA ILE A 104 -4.67 -9.22 32.91
C ILE A 104 -5.00 -7.73 32.90
N TYR A 105 -5.24 -7.17 34.07
CA TYR A 105 -5.35 -5.73 34.27
C TYR A 105 -4.75 -5.32 35.60
N ILE A 106 -4.46 -4.03 35.76
CA ILE A 106 -3.92 -3.49 37.01
C ILE A 106 -5.06 -2.81 37.77
N ASP A 107 -5.21 -3.16 39.06
CA ASP A 107 -6.20 -2.53 39.93
C ASP A 107 -5.71 -1.19 40.51
N GLN A 108 -6.55 -0.54 41.31
CA GLN A 108 -6.21 0.74 41.97
C GLN A 108 -5.10 0.59 43.02
N GLN A 109 -4.88 -0.64 43.52
CA GLN A 109 -3.88 -0.99 44.51
C GLN A 109 -2.59 -1.53 43.88
N ASN A 110 -2.45 -1.41 42.56
CA ASN A 110 -1.27 -1.79 41.79
C ASN A 110 -0.99 -3.30 41.74
N TYR A 111 -1.99 -4.15 41.99
CA TYR A 111 -1.90 -5.59 41.76
C TYR A 111 -2.27 -5.94 40.32
N VAL A 112 -1.59 -6.96 39.80
CA VAL A 112 -2.00 -7.61 38.56
C VAL A 112 -3.17 -8.52 38.90
N VAL A 113 -4.33 -8.27 38.29
CA VAL A 113 -5.55 -9.04 38.51
C VAL A 113 -5.83 -9.90 37.29
N ILE A 114 -6.14 -11.17 37.54
CA ILE A 114 -6.56 -12.17 36.54
C ILE A 114 -7.64 -13.05 37.15
N ASN A 115 -8.54 -13.61 36.35
CA ASN A 115 -9.50 -14.60 36.84
C ASN A 115 -8.79 -15.91 37.21
N ASP A 116 -9.26 -16.57 38.29
CA ASP A 116 -8.64 -17.78 38.85
C ASP A 116 -8.66 -18.96 37.87
N SER A 117 -9.75 -19.10 37.11
CA SER A 117 -9.87 -20.10 36.06
C SER A 117 -10.31 -19.44 34.75
N VAL A 118 -9.43 -19.52 33.75
CA VAL A 118 -9.72 -19.12 32.37
C VAL A 118 -9.38 -20.29 31.46
N THR A 119 -10.40 -20.81 30.76
CA THR A 119 -10.20 -21.80 29.69
C THR A 119 -10.53 -21.14 28.36
N LEU A 120 -9.58 -21.19 27.43
CA LEU A 120 -9.70 -20.53 26.14
C LEU A 120 -9.26 -21.46 25.02
N VAL A 121 -10.10 -21.56 23.99
CA VAL A 121 -9.80 -22.25 22.74
C VAL A 121 -10.03 -21.25 21.61
N ASP A 122 -8.98 -20.98 20.84
CA ASP A 122 -9.05 -19.95 19.81
C ASP A 122 -8.35 -20.38 18.52
N SER A 123 -8.90 -19.88 17.40
CA SER A 123 -8.33 -20.06 16.07
C SER A 123 -8.93 -19.01 15.12
N PRO A 124 -8.17 -18.57 14.10
CA PRO A 124 -8.68 -17.58 13.16
C PRO A 124 -9.73 -18.21 12.24
N ARG A 125 -10.87 -17.53 12.07
CA ARG A 125 -11.88 -17.92 11.07
C ARG A 125 -11.34 -17.89 9.64
N PHE A 126 -10.49 -16.89 9.32
CA PHE A 126 -9.87 -16.72 8.01
C PHE A 126 -8.36 -16.61 8.14
N GLN A 127 -7.64 -17.30 7.25
CA GLN A 127 -6.17 -17.35 7.29
C GLN A 127 -5.52 -16.03 6.86
N HIS A 128 -6.09 -15.33 5.88
CA HIS A 128 -5.57 -14.05 5.38
C HIS A 128 -6.28 -12.88 6.07
N ARG A 129 -5.56 -12.11 6.88
CA ARG A 129 -6.09 -10.93 7.59
C ARG A 129 -5.11 -9.76 7.43
N GLY A 130 -5.38 -8.96 6.40
CA GLY A 130 -4.47 -7.94 5.92
C GLY A 130 -4.87 -6.52 6.28
N VAL A 131 -3.87 -5.66 6.40
CA VAL A 131 -4.02 -4.19 6.33
C VAL A 131 -3.12 -3.68 5.21
N MET A 132 -3.66 -2.80 4.37
CA MET A 132 -2.92 -2.13 3.32
C MET A 132 -2.42 -0.77 3.80
N LEU A 133 -1.14 -0.47 3.56
CA LEU A 133 -0.56 0.84 3.84
C LEU A 133 0.04 1.42 2.57
N ASP A 134 -0.41 2.62 2.21
CA ASP A 134 0.05 3.38 1.07
C ASP A 134 1.13 4.38 1.51
N THR A 135 2.36 4.15 1.05
CA THR A 135 3.49 5.06 1.29
C THR A 135 3.89 5.85 0.04
N ALA A 136 3.11 5.74 -1.03
CA ALA A 136 3.38 6.38 -2.30
C ALA A 136 2.68 7.73 -2.44
N ARG A 137 1.47 7.87 -1.89
CA ARG A 137 0.73 9.15 -1.92
C ARG A 137 1.30 10.13 -0.90
N HIS A 138 1.76 9.61 0.24
CA HIS A 138 2.53 10.35 1.24
C HIS A 138 3.62 9.46 1.81
N PHE A 139 4.83 9.99 1.97
CA PHE A 139 5.90 9.26 2.62
C PHE A 139 5.58 9.02 4.09
N LEU A 140 5.67 7.76 4.53
CA LEU A 140 5.54 7.39 5.94
C LEU A 140 6.91 6.95 6.49
N PRO A 141 7.41 7.58 7.57
CA PRO A 141 8.65 7.14 8.21
C PRO A 141 8.58 5.67 8.66
N VAL A 142 9.70 4.95 8.55
CA VAL A 142 9.81 3.53 8.95
C VAL A 142 9.37 3.31 10.41
N SER A 143 9.59 4.28 11.29
CA SER A 143 9.13 4.22 12.69
C SER A 143 7.61 4.13 12.79
N ILE A 144 6.85 4.80 11.92
CA ILE A 144 5.39 4.72 11.86
C ILE A 144 4.94 3.39 11.28
N ILE A 145 5.65 2.87 10.27
CA ILE A 145 5.36 1.54 9.70
C ILE A 145 5.56 0.46 10.77
N LYS A 146 6.66 0.51 11.52
CA LYS A 146 6.92 -0.42 12.64
C LYS A 146 5.84 -0.36 13.72
N LYS A 147 5.41 0.86 14.11
CA LYS A 147 4.28 1.03 15.05
C LYS A 147 2.98 0.43 14.50
N ASN A 148 2.72 0.53 13.19
CA ASN A 148 1.56 -0.12 12.58
C ASN A 148 1.67 -1.65 12.66
N LEU A 149 2.85 -2.23 12.43
CA LEU A 149 3.08 -3.67 12.61
C LEU A 149 2.84 -4.11 14.06
N ASP A 150 3.20 -3.28 15.04
CA ASP A 150 2.90 -3.54 16.45
C ASP A 150 1.40 -3.58 16.71
N VAL A 151 0.65 -2.60 16.19
CA VAL A 151 -0.81 -2.53 16.31
C VAL A 151 -1.49 -3.68 15.56
N MET A 152 -0.96 -4.09 14.41
CA MET A 152 -1.42 -5.28 13.69
C MET A 152 -1.26 -6.54 14.53
N SER A 153 -0.17 -6.67 15.28
CA SER A 153 0.03 -7.78 16.22
C SER A 153 -1.04 -7.81 17.31
N TYR A 154 -1.34 -6.66 17.93
CA TYR A 154 -2.38 -6.53 18.96
C TYR A 154 -3.76 -6.93 18.44
N ASN A 155 -4.03 -6.62 17.16
CA ASN A 155 -5.29 -6.95 16.49
C ASN A 155 -5.30 -8.34 15.83
N LYS A 156 -4.29 -9.18 16.09
CA LYS A 156 -4.13 -10.52 15.50
C LYS A 156 -4.15 -10.55 13.95
N LEU A 157 -3.82 -9.44 13.29
CA LEU A 157 -3.60 -9.37 11.84
C LEU A 157 -2.28 -10.05 11.46
N ASN A 158 -2.13 -10.47 10.21
CA ASN A 158 -0.96 -11.25 9.79
C ASN A 158 -0.43 -10.93 8.39
N VAL A 159 -1.12 -10.12 7.60
CA VAL A 159 -0.62 -9.70 6.28
C VAL A 159 -0.46 -8.19 6.24
N PHE A 160 0.75 -7.72 5.94
CA PHE A 160 1.02 -6.31 5.69
C PHE A 160 1.11 -6.10 4.19
N HIS A 161 0.04 -5.57 3.58
CA HIS A 161 0.03 -5.24 2.17
C HIS A 161 0.64 -3.85 1.98
N TRP A 162 1.91 -3.82 1.58
CA TRP A 162 2.62 -2.56 1.41
C TRP A 162 2.46 -2.03 -0.01
N HIS A 163 1.58 -1.04 -0.19
CA HIS A 163 1.45 -0.29 -1.43
C HIS A 163 2.54 0.78 -1.47
N ILE A 164 3.73 0.36 -1.90
CA ILE A 164 4.98 1.11 -1.67
C ILE A 164 5.23 2.22 -2.70
N VAL A 165 4.75 2.08 -3.94
CA VAL A 165 4.96 3.02 -5.05
C VAL A 165 3.65 3.28 -5.79
N ASP A 166 3.52 4.46 -6.40
CA ASP A 166 2.35 4.90 -7.17
C ASP A 166 2.72 6.14 -8.01
N ASP A 167 1.77 6.73 -8.73
CA ASP A 167 2.00 7.86 -9.65
C ASP A 167 2.71 9.04 -8.99
N GLN A 168 2.42 9.32 -7.72
CA GLN A 168 2.89 10.51 -7.02
C GLN A 168 4.31 10.36 -6.48
N SER A 169 4.76 9.14 -6.13
CA SER A 169 6.12 8.94 -5.64
C SER A 169 6.64 7.51 -5.74
N PHE A 170 7.97 7.41 -5.82
CA PHE A 170 8.71 6.14 -5.83
C PHE A 170 9.73 6.13 -4.66
N PRO A 171 9.30 5.89 -3.41
CA PRO A 171 10.19 5.90 -2.25
C PRO A 171 11.05 4.61 -2.15
N PHE A 172 10.72 3.58 -2.94
CA PHE A 172 11.45 2.32 -2.95
C PHE A 172 12.83 2.50 -3.62
N GLN A 173 13.90 2.15 -2.91
CA GLN A 173 15.24 2.11 -3.48
C GLN A 173 15.52 0.70 -4.02
N SER A 174 15.57 0.59 -5.36
CA SER A 174 15.97 -0.65 -6.03
C SER A 174 17.50 -0.83 -6.01
N SER A 175 17.98 -2.07 -5.86
CA SER A 175 19.42 -2.38 -5.93
C SER A 175 19.96 -2.20 -7.35
N ASP A 176 21.26 -2.02 -7.51
CA ASP A 176 21.84 -1.79 -8.83
C ASP A 176 21.72 -3.02 -9.75
N GLU A 177 21.71 -4.22 -9.19
CA GLU A 177 21.39 -5.46 -9.91
C GLU A 177 19.92 -5.54 -10.30
N ALA A 178 19.01 -5.09 -9.42
CA ALA A 178 17.59 -5.05 -9.71
C ALA A 178 17.26 -4.00 -10.77
N LYS A 179 17.94 -2.84 -10.77
CA LYS A 179 17.85 -1.83 -11.84
C LYS A 179 18.21 -2.40 -13.21
N LYS A 180 19.23 -3.28 -13.29
CA LYS A 180 19.59 -3.98 -14.54
C LYS A 180 18.52 -4.96 -15.03
N ARG A 181 17.59 -5.39 -14.16
CA ARG A 181 16.45 -6.25 -14.52
C ARG A 181 15.21 -5.45 -14.90
N ILE A 182 15.21 -4.12 -14.72
CA ILE A 182 14.10 -3.26 -15.14
C ILE A 182 14.12 -3.16 -16.66
N LEU A 183 13.10 -3.72 -17.30
CA LEU A 183 12.94 -3.68 -18.75
C LEU A 183 12.26 -2.40 -19.25
N GLY A 184 11.55 -1.70 -18.37
CA GLY A 184 10.78 -0.51 -18.70
C GLY A 184 9.76 -0.18 -17.61
N GLY A 185 8.67 0.47 -18.00
CA GLY A 185 7.54 0.82 -17.14
C GLY A 185 6.30 1.04 -17.99
N GLU A 186 5.16 1.30 -17.34
CA GLU A 186 3.87 1.44 -18.01
C GLU A 186 3.14 2.68 -17.50
N ALA A 187 2.41 3.35 -18.39
CA ALA A 187 1.43 4.36 -18.00
C ALA A 187 0.08 3.67 -17.84
N CYS A 188 -0.40 3.54 -16.59
CA CYS A 188 -1.66 2.88 -16.30
C CYS A 188 -2.79 3.91 -16.17
N LEU A 189 -3.93 3.63 -16.81
CA LEU A 189 -5.16 4.38 -16.61
C LEU A 189 -6.25 3.41 -16.16
N TRP A 190 -6.49 3.41 -14.85
CA TRP A 190 -7.50 2.56 -14.24
C TRP A 190 -8.92 3.03 -14.63
N ALA A 191 -9.81 2.08 -14.86
CA ALA A 191 -11.09 2.29 -15.54
C ALA A 191 -12.27 2.56 -14.60
N GLU A 192 -12.06 2.76 -13.30
CA GLU A 192 -13.15 2.99 -12.32
C GLU A 192 -13.97 4.23 -12.64
N PHE A 193 -13.34 5.24 -13.26
CA PHE A 193 -13.97 6.50 -13.64
C PHE A 193 -13.67 6.88 -15.11
N VAL A 194 -13.26 5.91 -15.93
CA VAL A 194 -12.85 6.13 -17.33
C VAL A 194 -13.65 5.22 -18.25
N ASP A 195 -14.23 5.83 -19.28
CA ASP A 195 -14.95 5.12 -20.34
C ASP A 195 -14.63 5.76 -21.71
N GLY A 196 -15.32 5.30 -22.76
CA GLY A 196 -15.13 5.81 -24.13
C GLY A 196 -15.36 7.31 -24.29
N THR A 197 -16.01 7.98 -23.34
CA THR A 197 -16.29 9.42 -23.41
C THR A 197 -15.08 10.27 -23.03
N ASN A 198 -14.20 9.77 -22.17
CA ASN A 198 -13.15 10.58 -21.55
C ASN A 198 -11.74 9.97 -21.62
N LEU A 199 -11.59 8.74 -22.14
CA LEU A 199 -10.32 8.01 -22.16
C LEU A 199 -9.18 8.78 -22.85
N LEU A 200 -9.40 9.28 -24.07
CA LEU A 200 -8.33 9.89 -24.87
C LEU A 200 -7.85 11.22 -24.27
N ALA A 201 -8.78 12.07 -23.82
CA ALA A 201 -8.46 13.34 -23.19
C ALA A 201 -7.80 13.17 -21.81
N ARG A 202 -8.20 12.13 -21.06
CA ARG A 202 -7.57 11.80 -19.76
C ARG A 202 -6.21 11.16 -19.92
N LEU A 203 -5.96 10.37 -20.96
CA LEU A 203 -4.68 9.68 -21.14
C LEU A 203 -3.63 10.60 -21.78
N TRP A 204 -4.01 11.33 -22.83
CA TRP A 204 -3.08 12.13 -23.63
C TRP A 204 -3.24 13.62 -23.33
N PRO A 205 -2.15 14.36 -23.13
CA PRO A 205 -0.75 14.00 -23.39
C PRO A 205 0.03 13.49 -22.16
N LYS A 206 -0.64 13.16 -21.04
CA LYS A 206 0.04 12.71 -19.81
C LYS A 206 0.88 11.46 -20.03
N ALA A 207 0.36 10.48 -20.77
CA ALA A 207 1.12 9.28 -21.14
C ALA A 207 2.35 9.58 -22.04
N SER A 208 2.35 10.69 -22.79
CA SER A 208 3.51 11.09 -23.59
C SER A 208 4.72 11.46 -22.72
N ALA A 209 4.49 11.98 -21.50
CA ALA A 209 5.59 12.25 -20.56
C ALA A 209 6.25 10.95 -20.07
N VAL A 210 5.44 9.92 -19.79
CA VAL A 210 5.93 8.59 -19.44
C VAL A 210 6.70 7.99 -20.61
N ALA A 211 6.18 8.13 -21.83
CA ALA A 211 6.86 7.68 -23.05
C ALA A 211 8.24 8.33 -23.22
N GLU A 212 8.37 9.65 -22.98
CA GLU A 212 9.66 10.33 -23.05
C GLU A 212 10.64 9.79 -21.99
N ARG A 213 10.17 9.53 -20.77
CA ARG A 213 11.01 9.00 -19.68
C ARG A 213 11.50 7.58 -19.96
N LEU A 214 10.69 6.74 -20.60
CA LEU A 214 11.05 5.36 -20.92
C LEU A 214 11.89 5.23 -22.20
N TRP A 215 11.86 6.25 -23.06
CA TRP A 215 12.61 6.25 -24.32
C TRP A 215 13.92 7.04 -24.25
N SER A 216 13.89 8.24 -23.67
CA SER A 216 14.99 9.20 -23.74
C SER A 216 16.10 8.86 -22.74
N ALA A 217 17.30 9.38 -23.00
CA ALA A 217 18.41 9.23 -22.08
C ALA A 217 18.06 9.78 -20.69
N ALA A 218 18.59 9.14 -19.64
CA ALA A 218 18.32 9.53 -18.25
C ALA A 218 18.68 11.01 -17.95
N SER A 219 19.63 11.59 -18.70
CA SER A 219 20.04 12.99 -18.62
C SER A 219 19.00 13.97 -19.17
N VAL A 220 18.02 13.51 -19.95
CA VAL A 220 16.91 14.35 -20.44
C VAL A 220 15.87 14.45 -19.32
N ASN A 221 15.97 15.51 -18.52
CA ASN A 221 15.13 15.70 -17.34
C ASN A 221 14.78 17.18 -17.07
N ASN A 222 15.04 18.09 -18.01
CA ASN A 222 14.65 19.49 -17.89
C ASN A 222 13.16 19.67 -18.19
N SER A 223 12.38 19.99 -17.15
CA SER A 223 10.93 20.18 -17.24
C SER A 223 10.53 21.43 -18.02
N GLU A 224 11.33 22.50 -17.98
CA GLU A 224 11.04 23.76 -18.67
C GLU A 224 11.14 23.63 -20.18
N ASP A 225 12.10 22.85 -20.68
CA ASP A 225 12.17 22.48 -22.11
C ASP A 225 11.05 21.50 -22.48
N ALA A 226 10.82 20.49 -21.65
CA ALA A 226 9.85 19.43 -21.92
C ALA A 226 8.42 19.98 -22.08
N GLN A 227 7.98 20.93 -21.26
CA GLN A 227 6.62 21.49 -21.36
C GLN A 227 6.34 22.13 -22.72
N PHE A 228 7.29 22.87 -23.30
CA PHE A 228 7.09 23.54 -24.60
C PHE A 228 7.11 22.53 -25.75
N ARG A 229 8.03 21.55 -25.72
CA ARG A 229 8.02 20.45 -26.71
C ARG A 229 6.76 19.61 -26.63
N LEU A 230 6.28 19.34 -25.42
CA LEU A 230 5.09 18.53 -25.17
C LEU A 230 3.81 19.27 -25.60
N ASP A 231 3.75 20.60 -25.44
CA ASP A 231 2.63 21.41 -25.96
C ASP A 231 2.55 21.36 -27.51
N VAL A 232 3.70 21.48 -28.18
CA VAL A 232 3.77 21.28 -29.64
C VAL A 232 3.34 19.85 -30.04
N HIS A 233 3.80 18.83 -29.29
CA HIS A 233 3.38 17.45 -29.54
C HIS A 233 1.87 17.25 -29.33
N ARG A 234 1.29 17.88 -28.30
CA ARG A 234 -0.16 17.88 -28.05
C ARG A 234 -0.92 18.50 -29.22
N CYS A 235 -0.46 19.61 -29.79
CA CYS A 235 -1.06 20.16 -31.00
C CYS A 235 -0.96 19.20 -32.21
N ARG A 236 0.14 18.45 -32.35
CA ARG A 236 0.25 17.39 -33.37
C ARG A 236 -0.75 16.25 -33.13
N LEU A 237 -1.01 15.86 -31.88
CA LEU A 237 -2.02 14.87 -31.54
C LEU A 237 -3.44 15.34 -31.92
N LEU A 238 -3.77 16.60 -31.61
CA LEU A 238 -5.05 17.19 -32.03
C LEU A 238 -5.22 17.17 -33.55
N ARG A 239 -4.18 17.55 -34.31
CA ARG A 239 -4.21 17.49 -35.79
C ARG A 239 -4.44 16.08 -36.33
N ARG A 240 -4.02 15.06 -35.59
CA ARG A 240 -4.23 13.63 -35.89
C ARG A 240 -5.59 13.10 -35.41
N GLY A 241 -6.48 13.97 -34.92
CA GLY A 241 -7.81 13.58 -34.44
C GLY A 241 -7.82 12.99 -33.02
N ILE A 242 -6.73 13.10 -32.26
CA ILE A 242 -6.68 12.65 -30.86
C ILE A 242 -7.01 13.84 -29.96
N PRO A 243 -8.12 13.82 -29.19
CA PRO A 243 -8.56 14.95 -28.37
C PRO A 243 -7.73 15.09 -27.08
N ALA A 244 -6.43 15.37 -27.20
CA ALA A 244 -5.50 15.51 -26.08
C ALA A 244 -5.74 16.81 -25.29
N GLN A 245 -5.81 16.71 -23.96
CA GLN A 245 -6.07 17.85 -23.07
C GLN A 245 -4.93 18.90 -23.10
N PRO A 246 -5.21 20.20 -22.84
CA PRO A 246 -4.17 21.23 -22.77
C PRO A 246 -3.22 21.03 -21.59
N ILE A 247 -2.01 21.57 -21.74
CA ILE A 247 -0.95 21.56 -20.71
C ILE A 247 -0.62 22.99 -20.27
N LEU A 248 -0.53 23.91 -21.24
CA LEU A 248 -0.28 25.32 -21.03
C LEU A 248 -1.47 26.17 -21.47
N ASN A 249 -1.51 27.42 -21.00
CA ASN A 249 -2.42 28.42 -21.52
C ASN A 249 -1.96 28.79 -22.93
N GLY A 250 -2.79 28.51 -23.94
CA GLY A 250 -2.43 28.73 -25.33
C GLY A 250 -3.44 28.11 -26.29
N TYR A 251 -3.15 28.19 -27.57
CA TYR A 251 -3.95 27.59 -28.63
C TYR A 251 -3.07 26.91 -29.67
N CYS A 252 -3.60 25.86 -30.29
CA CYS A 252 -2.96 25.22 -31.42
C CYS A 252 -3.32 25.98 -32.70
N GLY A 253 -2.33 26.63 -33.32
CA GLY A 253 -2.50 27.39 -34.56
C GLY A 253 -1.98 26.66 -35.81
N ASN A 254 -2.06 27.34 -36.96
CA ASN A 254 -1.66 26.84 -38.29
C ASN A 254 -0.15 27.00 -38.60
N TYR A 255 0.73 27.07 -37.62
CA TYR A 255 2.16 27.41 -37.81
C TYR A 255 3.07 26.25 -38.28
N GLU A 256 2.54 25.28 -39.01
CA GLU A 256 3.37 24.39 -39.86
C GLU A 256 2.81 24.48 -41.28
N VAL A 257 3.58 25.13 -42.17
CA VAL A 257 3.23 25.37 -43.57
C VAL A 257 3.05 24.02 -44.29
N GLY A 258 1.89 23.80 -44.93
CA GLY A 258 1.76 22.81 -46.01
C GLY A 258 0.87 21.58 -45.82
N MET A 259 -0.11 21.55 -44.91
CA MET A 259 -1.15 20.49 -44.94
C MET A 259 -2.54 21.04 -44.58
N ALA A 260 -3.55 20.68 -45.39
CA ALA A 260 -4.93 21.14 -45.29
C ALA A 260 -5.61 20.80 -43.96
N ARG A 261 -6.63 21.61 -43.62
CA ARG A 261 -7.53 21.52 -42.45
C ARG A 261 -7.70 20.09 -41.92
N SER A 262 -7.43 19.92 -40.63
CA SER A 262 -7.91 18.79 -39.84
C SER A 262 -9.44 18.71 -39.98
N MET A 263 -9.95 17.57 -40.48
CA MET A 263 -11.38 17.27 -40.57
C MET A 263 -11.94 16.91 -39.18
N VAL A 264 -11.88 17.84 -38.24
CA VAL A 264 -12.81 17.81 -37.11
C VAL A 264 -14.08 18.46 -37.64
N ASN A 265 -15.04 17.63 -38.03
CA ASN A 265 -16.40 18.07 -38.37
C ASN A 265 -17.06 18.63 -37.10
N ASP A 266 -16.84 19.92 -36.83
CA ASP A 266 -17.68 20.72 -35.94
C ASP A 266 -18.79 21.37 -36.78
N PRO A 267 -20.06 20.96 -36.63
CA PRO A 267 -21.17 21.52 -37.40
C PRO A 267 -21.57 22.95 -37.01
N ALA A 268 -20.87 23.62 -36.08
CA ALA A 268 -21.33 24.91 -35.53
C ALA A 268 -20.78 26.19 -36.21
N PHE A 269 -19.89 26.13 -37.20
CA PHE A 269 -19.36 27.34 -37.84
C PHE A 269 -19.18 27.19 -39.36
N ASN A 270 -20.29 27.34 -40.09
CA ASN A 270 -20.27 27.58 -41.53
C ASN A 270 -19.99 29.06 -41.81
N TYR A 271 -18.90 29.34 -42.50
CA TYR A 271 -18.86 30.40 -43.49
C TYR A 271 -18.25 29.81 -44.76
N GLU A 272 -19.06 29.76 -45.82
CA GLU A 272 -18.59 29.63 -47.19
C GLU A 272 -17.75 30.85 -47.53
N ASP A 273 -16.67 30.65 -48.30
CA ASP A 273 -16.27 31.57 -49.38
C ASP A 273 -15.05 31.02 -50.14
N GLY A 274 -15.13 31.08 -51.47
CA GLY A 274 -13.97 31.26 -52.35
C GLY A 274 -13.35 30.01 -52.98
N SER A 275 -13.52 29.89 -54.29
CA SER A 275 -12.85 28.97 -55.22
C SER A 275 -11.31 29.19 -55.32
N PRO A 276 -10.55 28.25 -55.93
CA PRO A 276 -9.09 28.25 -55.88
C PRO A 276 -8.46 29.04 -57.04
N THR A 277 -7.42 29.82 -56.74
CA THR A 277 -6.49 30.34 -57.74
C THR A 277 -5.04 30.13 -57.32
N GLU A 278 -4.30 29.60 -58.29
CA GLU A 278 -2.86 29.70 -58.52
C GLU A 278 -1.89 28.69 -57.89
N SER A 279 -1.20 28.07 -58.84
CA SER A 279 -0.04 27.21 -58.73
C SER A 279 1.21 28.01 -58.35
N THR A 280 1.97 27.47 -57.40
CA THR A 280 3.41 27.72 -57.32
C THR A 280 4.14 26.40 -57.19
N THR A 281 4.97 26.13 -58.19
CA THR A 281 5.93 25.03 -58.30
C THR A 281 6.93 25.05 -57.14
N ILE A 282 7.11 23.92 -56.45
CA ILE A 282 8.20 23.71 -55.49
C ILE A 282 9.04 22.52 -55.95
N ASP A 283 10.33 22.81 -56.06
CA ASP A 283 11.50 21.98 -56.39
C ASP A 283 11.53 20.59 -55.70
N PRO A 284 11.78 19.47 -56.41
CA PRO A 284 11.74 18.11 -55.85
C PRO A 284 12.97 17.69 -55.03
N SER A 285 13.73 18.64 -54.46
CA SER A 285 14.94 18.34 -53.66
C SER A 285 14.67 18.16 -52.16
N ALA A 286 13.45 17.76 -51.76
CA ALA A 286 13.10 17.47 -50.37
C ALA A 286 13.47 16.03 -49.97
N PHE A 287 14.70 15.89 -49.45
CA PHE A 287 15.12 14.98 -48.37
C PHE A 287 14.29 13.68 -48.19
N ALA A 288 14.69 12.61 -48.89
CA ALA A 288 14.17 11.27 -48.66
C ALA A 288 14.87 10.61 -47.46
N LEU A 289 14.14 10.41 -46.36
CA LEU A 289 14.60 9.57 -45.24
C LEU A 289 14.53 8.09 -45.68
N ARG A 290 15.69 7.49 -45.97
CA ARG A 290 15.81 6.04 -46.20
C ARG A 290 15.75 5.31 -44.86
N ILE A 291 14.71 4.49 -44.66
CA ILE A 291 14.65 3.54 -43.54
C ILE A 291 15.50 2.32 -43.92
N GLY A 292 16.58 2.13 -43.17
CA GLY A 292 17.46 0.97 -43.29
C GLY A 292 16.83 -0.30 -42.71
N ASN A 293 17.10 -1.42 -43.37
CA ASN A 293 16.67 -2.78 -43.01
C ASN A 293 16.97 -3.13 -41.54
N SER A 294 15.92 -3.44 -40.77
CA SER A 294 16.05 -4.25 -39.56
C SER A 294 15.38 -5.59 -39.79
N LYS A 295 16.20 -6.65 -39.70
CA LYS A 295 15.81 -8.05 -39.83
C LYS A 295 14.77 -8.41 -38.76
N ILE A 296 13.58 -8.84 -39.21
CA ILE A 296 12.57 -9.46 -38.37
C ILE A 296 12.92 -10.96 -38.29
N TYR A 297 13.31 -11.44 -37.11
CA TYR A 297 13.30 -12.87 -36.82
C TYR A 297 11.93 -13.21 -36.21
N TYR A 298 11.10 -13.91 -36.98
CA TYR A 298 9.96 -14.63 -36.44
C TYR A 298 10.47 -15.89 -35.73
N VAL A 299 10.22 -16.00 -34.42
CA VAL A 299 10.08 -17.30 -33.76
C VAL A 299 8.79 -17.25 -32.95
N LEU A 300 7.72 -17.70 -33.58
CA LEU A 300 6.48 -18.09 -32.92
C LEU A 300 6.59 -19.59 -32.65
N TYR A 301 6.52 -20.04 -31.40
CA TYR A 301 5.88 -21.31 -31.05
C TYR A 301 5.34 -21.27 -29.61
N ILE A 302 4.01 -21.05 -29.55
CA ILE A 302 3.00 -21.76 -28.75
C ILE A 302 3.04 -21.69 -27.20
N ILE A 303 2.14 -20.84 -26.69
CA ILE A 303 1.13 -21.04 -25.63
C ILE A 303 1.07 -22.44 -24.97
N SER A 304 1.31 -22.53 -23.66
CA SER A 304 0.27 -22.90 -22.68
C SER A 304 0.79 -23.04 -21.24
N PHE A 305 0.03 -22.39 -20.38
CA PHE A 305 -0.05 -22.50 -18.93
C PHE A 305 -0.30 -23.95 -18.45
N ILE A 306 0.20 -24.28 -17.24
CA ILE A 306 -0.40 -25.16 -16.19
C ILE A 306 0.38 -26.43 -15.69
N PHE A 307 0.48 -26.48 -14.34
CA PHE A 307 0.77 -27.55 -13.34
C PHE A 307 2.21 -28.09 -13.08
N PHE A 308 2.79 -27.62 -11.96
CA PHE A 308 3.08 -28.34 -10.70
C PHE A 308 3.86 -29.68 -10.71
N VAL A 309 4.88 -29.73 -9.83
CA VAL A 309 5.42 -30.88 -9.04
C VAL A 309 6.76 -31.55 -9.47
N LEU A 310 7.66 -31.56 -8.47
CA LEU A 310 8.84 -32.41 -8.17
C LEU A 310 10.22 -32.03 -8.72
N GLY A 311 11.11 -31.66 -7.79
CA GLY A 311 12.37 -32.39 -7.61
C GLY A 311 13.66 -31.58 -7.66
N LEU A 312 13.94 -30.78 -6.62
CA LEU A 312 15.20 -30.73 -5.84
C LEU A 312 15.10 -29.69 -4.72
#